data_AF-A0A6L3XXZ3-F1
#
_entry.id   AF-A0A6L3XXZ3-F1
#
_cell.length_a   1.000
_cell.length_b   1.000
_cell.length_c   1.000
_cell.angle_alpha   90.00
_cell.angle_beta   90.00
_cell.angle_gamma   90.00
#
_symmetry.space_group_name_H-M   'P 1'
#
loop_
_entity.id
_entity.type
_entity.pdbx_description
1 polymer ?
#
loop_
_entity_poly.entity_id
_entity_poly.type
_entity_poly.pdbx_seq_one_letter_code
_entity_poly.pdbx_strand_id
1 'polypeptide(L)'
;KDLIGKFVVLPLVNRRIPIVGDEHADMEKGTGCVKITPAHDFNDYEVGRRHQLPMINILTFDGDIRESAEVYDTKGNESDVYSSDIPAEFQKLERFAARKAIVAAVDALGLLEEIKPHDLTVPYGDRGGVVIEPMLTDQWYVRADVLAKPAVEAVENGSIQFVPKQYENMYFSWMRDIQDWCISRQLWWGHRIPAWYDNEGNVYVGRTEEEVRQENNLGADVALRQDEDVLDTWFSSALWTFSTLGWPENTDALRQFHPTSVMVSGFDIIFFWIARMIMMTMHFIKDEDGKPQVPFHTVYMTGLIRDDEGQKMSKSKGNVIDPLDMVDGISLEELLEKRTGNMMQPQLAEKIRKRTEKQFPNGIESHGTDALRFTLAALASTGRDINWDMKRLEGYRNFCNKLWNASRFVLMNTEDQDCGFNGGEMTLSLADRWILAEFNQTVKAFRDALDSYRFDIAAGILYEFTWNQFCDWYLELAKPVMNGGSEAELRGTRNTLITVLEGLLR
;
A
#
# COMPACT_ATOMS: atom_id res chain seq x y z
N LYS A 1 35.31 -17.09 -23.10
CA LYS A 1 36.08 -17.29 -21.85
C LYS A 1 37.54 -16.83 -22.00
N ASP A 2 38.23 -17.15 -23.10
CA ASP A 2 39.65 -16.80 -23.34
C ASP A 2 39.97 -15.29 -23.51
N LEU A 3 38.94 -14.44 -23.47
CA LEU A 3 39.07 -12.98 -23.53
C LEU A 3 39.05 -12.33 -22.14
N ILE A 4 38.65 -13.06 -21.08
CA ILE A 4 38.63 -12.53 -19.72
C ILE A 4 40.05 -12.17 -19.29
N GLY A 5 40.22 -10.99 -18.69
CA GLY A 5 41.52 -10.41 -18.32
C GLY A 5 42.24 -9.66 -19.46
N LYS A 6 41.70 -9.71 -20.70
CA LYS A 6 42.16 -8.85 -21.79
C LYS A 6 41.43 -7.50 -21.75
N PHE A 7 41.70 -6.67 -22.74
CA PHE A 7 41.14 -5.32 -22.85
C PHE A 7 40.59 -5.09 -24.24
N VAL A 8 39.59 -4.22 -24.34
CA VAL A 8 39.12 -3.65 -25.60
C VAL A 8 39.30 -2.13 -25.58
N VAL A 9 39.37 -1.52 -26.76
CA VAL A 9 39.42 -0.07 -26.91
C VAL A 9 38.00 0.40 -27.22
N LEU A 10 37.46 1.25 -26.35
CA LEU A 10 36.16 1.88 -26.52
C LEU A 10 36.25 2.92 -27.66
N PRO A 11 35.43 2.80 -28.72
CA PRO A 11 35.43 3.77 -29.82
C PRO A 11 35.11 5.20 -29.36
N LEU A 12 35.45 6.19 -30.19
CA LEU A 12 35.26 7.64 -29.99
C LEU A 12 36.13 8.27 -28.90
N VAL A 13 36.37 7.58 -27.78
CA VAL A 13 37.18 8.08 -26.65
C VAL A 13 38.51 7.34 -26.49
N ASN A 14 38.74 6.28 -27.27
CA ASN A 14 39.96 5.46 -27.25
C ASN A 14 40.35 4.94 -25.86
N ARG A 15 39.36 4.75 -24.97
CA ARG A 15 39.56 4.28 -23.60
C ARG A 15 39.76 2.77 -23.60
N ARG A 16 40.83 2.31 -22.94
CA ARG A 16 41.09 0.87 -22.77
C ARG A 16 40.28 0.34 -21.58
N ILE A 17 39.31 -0.54 -21.84
CA ILE A 17 38.43 -1.12 -20.81
C ILE A 17 38.73 -2.62 -20.62
N PRO A 18 38.71 -3.14 -19.37
CA PRO A 18 38.97 -4.54 -19.09
C PRO A 18 37.77 -5.43 -19.46
N ILE A 19 38.04 -6.68 -19.81
CA ILE A 19 37.03 -7.73 -19.98
C ILE A 19 37.01 -8.58 -18.70
N VAL A 20 35.90 -8.56 -17.98
CA VAL A 20 35.70 -9.34 -16.74
C VAL A 20 34.71 -10.49 -16.98
N GLY A 21 34.80 -11.54 -16.16
CA GLY A 21 33.79 -12.60 -16.12
C GLY A 21 32.90 -12.41 -14.91
N ASP A 22 31.59 -12.30 -15.13
CA ASP A 22 30.55 -12.13 -14.09
C ASP A 22 29.34 -13.00 -14.46
N GLU A 23 28.57 -13.44 -13.46
CA GLU A 23 27.35 -14.24 -13.63
C GLU A 23 26.17 -13.47 -14.25
N HIS A 24 26.23 -12.14 -14.23
CA HIS A 24 25.23 -11.27 -14.85
C HIS A 24 25.17 -11.43 -16.38
N ALA A 25 26.27 -11.85 -17.02
CA ALA A 25 26.32 -12.04 -18.47
C ALA A 25 25.63 -13.35 -18.89
N ASP A 26 24.60 -13.23 -19.74
CA ASP A 26 23.91 -14.36 -20.34
C ASP A 26 24.52 -14.73 -21.71
N MET A 27 25.12 -15.91 -21.79
CA MET A 27 25.77 -16.43 -23.00
C MET A 27 24.80 -16.74 -24.14
N GLU A 28 23.51 -16.92 -23.85
CA GLU A 28 22.47 -17.19 -24.87
C GLU A 28 21.86 -15.90 -25.44
N LYS A 29 22.13 -14.75 -24.81
CA LYS A 29 21.58 -13.45 -25.19
C LYS A 29 22.59 -12.59 -25.97
N GLY A 30 22.20 -12.13 -27.15
CA GLY A 30 23.03 -11.26 -27.98
C GLY A 30 24.35 -11.94 -28.37
N THR A 31 25.48 -11.31 -28.04
CA THR A 31 26.83 -11.85 -28.30
C THR A 31 27.39 -12.67 -27.13
N GLY A 32 26.64 -12.80 -26.02
CA GLY A 32 27.17 -13.32 -24.75
C GLY A 32 28.15 -12.37 -24.05
N CYS A 33 28.33 -11.15 -24.55
CA CYS A 33 29.11 -10.09 -23.93
C CYS A 33 28.23 -8.84 -23.74
N VAL A 34 28.24 -8.27 -22.55
CA VAL A 34 27.43 -7.10 -22.18
C VAL A 34 28.34 -5.92 -21.83
N LYS A 35 27.95 -4.71 -22.23
CA LYS A 35 28.61 -3.48 -21.79
C LYS A 35 28.27 -3.25 -20.31
N ILE A 36 29.23 -2.79 -19.51
CA ILE A 36 29.01 -2.46 -18.10
C ILE A 36 29.25 -0.97 -17.89
N THR A 37 28.21 -0.26 -17.47
CA THR A 37 28.16 1.18 -17.22
C THR A 37 27.67 1.49 -15.80
N PRO A 38 28.51 1.28 -14.75
CA PRO A 38 28.06 1.24 -13.36
C PRO A 38 27.33 2.48 -12.84
N ALA A 39 27.59 3.66 -13.41
CA ALA A 39 26.97 4.90 -12.98
C ALA A 39 25.54 5.13 -13.53
N HIS A 40 25.09 4.32 -14.51
CA HIS A 40 23.86 4.59 -15.28
C HIS A 40 22.93 3.37 -15.42
N ASP A 41 23.22 2.24 -14.78
CA ASP A 41 22.32 1.08 -14.72
C ASP A 41 22.51 0.34 -13.39
N PHE A 42 21.40 -0.07 -12.77
CA PHE A 42 21.43 -0.70 -11.44
C PHE A 42 22.11 -2.07 -11.44
N ASN A 43 21.98 -2.86 -12.51
CA ASN A 43 22.65 -4.15 -12.59
C ASN A 43 24.14 -3.96 -12.88
N ASP A 44 24.47 -3.02 -13.77
CA ASP A 44 25.86 -2.65 -14.05
C ASP A 44 26.56 -2.10 -12.80
N TYR A 45 25.84 -1.36 -11.94
CA TYR A 45 26.35 -0.87 -10.66
C TYR A 45 26.82 -2.02 -9.78
N GLU A 46 26.01 -3.07 -9.65
CA GLU A 46 26.36 -4.26 -8.86
C GLU A 46 27.55 -5.04 -9.44
N VAL A 47 27.61 -5.22 -10.77
CA VAL A 47 28.79 -5.80 -11.45
C VAL A 47 30.03 -4.93 -11.18
N GLY A 48 29.88 -3.61 -11.31
CA GLY A 48 30.93 -2.63 -11.04
C GLY A 48 31.47 -2.73 -9.62
N ARG A 49 30.59 -2.89 -8.62
CA ARG A 49 30.97 -3.12 -7.23
C ARG A 49 31.71 -4.43 -7.01
N ARG A 50 31.20 -5.55 -7.55
CA ARG A 50 31.85 -6.87 -7.41
C ARG A 50 33.26 -6.89 -8.00
N HIS A 51 33.45 -6.21 -9.13
CA HIS A 51 34.71 -6.20 -9.88
C HIS A 51 35.57 -4.95 -9.66
N GLN A 52 35.18 -4.06 -8.74
CA GLN A 52 35.90 -2.81 -8.45
C GLN A 52 36.14 -1.93 -9.69
N LEU A 53 35.13 -1.83 -10.56
CA LEU A 53 35.22 -1.04 -11.78
C LEU A 53 35.01 0.45 -11.50
N PRO A 54 35.74 1.35 -12.18
CA PRO A 54 35.49 2.79 -12.10
C PRO A 54 34.08 3.14 -12.59
N MET A 55 33.41 4.04 -11.88
CA MET A 55 32.06 4.50 -12.18
C MET A 55 32.13 5.86 -12.86
N ILE A 56 31.55 5.99 -14.06
CA ILE A 56 31.74 7.16 -14.92
C ILE A 56 30.41 7.84 -15.18
N ASN A 57 30.18 8.99 -14.56
CA ASN A 57 29.01 9.81 -14.82
C ASN A 57 29.23 10.70 -16.05
N ILE A 58 28.35 10.60 -17.03
CA ILE A 58 28.37 11.42 -18.26
C ILE A 58 27.15 12.31 -18.38
N LEU A 59 26.18 12.20 -17.47
CA LEU A 59 24.89 12.90 -17.54
C LEU A 59 24.80 13.98 -16.46
N THR A 60 24.25 15.13 -16.84
CA THR A 60 23.75 16.14 -15.90
C THR A 60 22.38 15.71 -15.34
N PHE A 61 21.88 16.39 -14.31
CA PHE A 61 20.54 16.13 -13.77
C PHE A 61 19.41 16.42 -14.77
N ASP A 62 19.64 17.29 -15.76
CA ASP A 62 18.70 17.53 -16.85
C ASP A 62 18.71 16.41 -17.90
N GLY A 63 19.65 15.46 -17.79
CA GLY A 63 19.81 14.36 -18.73
C GLY A 63 20.56 14.76 -20.01
N ASP A 64 21.39 15.79 -19.93
CA ASP A 64 22.29 16.21 -21.01
C ASP A 64 23.69 15.63 -20.80
N ILE A 65 24.44 15.46 -21.89
CA ILE A 65 25.84 15.03 -21.82
C ILE A 65 26.69 16.15 -21.20
N ARG A 66 27.51 15.79 -20.21
CA ARG A 66 28.43 16.73 -19.54
C ARG A 66 29.54 17.22 -20.47
N GLU A 67 30.14 18.36 -20.13
CA GLU A 67 31.38 18.83 -20.78
C GLU A 67 32.58 17.95 -20.40
N SER A 68 32.61 17.46 -19.17
CA SER A 68 33.59 16.50 -18.66
C SER A 68 32.90 15.44 -17.81
N ALA A 69 33.36 14.19 -17.93
CA ALA A 69 32.85 13.07 -17.15
C ALA A 69 33.36 13.15 -15.71
N GLU A 70 32.52 12.77 -14.76
CA GLU A 70 32.95 12.53 -13.38
C GLU A 70 33.31 11.06 -13.24
N VAL A 71 34.44 10.76 -12.59
CA VAL A 71 34.95 9.40 -12.45
C VAL A 71 35.14 9.10 -10.97
N TYR A 72 34.50 8.04 -10.50
CA TYR A 72 34.50 7.62 -9.11
C TYR A 72 34.99 6.18 -8.96
N ASP A 73 35.55 5.86 -7.80
CA ASP A 73 35.75 4.48 -7.37
C ASP A 73 34.45 3.87 -6.81
N THR A 74 34.47 2.60 -6.44
CA THR A 74 33.28 1.92 -5.88
C THR A 74 32.92 2.35 -4.45
N LYS A 75 33.68 3.29 -3.87
CA LYS A 75 33.41 3.89 -2.56
C LYS A 75 32.90 5.33 -2.71
N GLY A 76 32.74 5.83 -3.94
CA GLY A 76 32.29 7.19 -4.22
C GLY A 76 33.39 8.25 -4.18
N ASN A 77 34.66 7.88 -4.05
CA ASN A 77 35.75 8.86 -4.10
C ASN A 77 36.07 9.21 -5.55
N GLU A 78 36.41 10.48 -5.82
CA GLU A 78 36.92 10.90 -7.12
C GLU A 78 38.18 10.09 -7.50
N SER A 79 38.28 9.76 -8.78
CA SER A 79 39.33 8.90 -9.32
C SER A 79 39.81 9.41 -10.68
N ASP A 80 41.12 9.42 -10.90
CA ASP A 80 41.77 9.83 -12.15
C ASP A 80 42.17 8.65 -13.05
N VAL A 81 41.73 7.42 -12.71
CA VAL A 81 42.05 6.19 -13.45
C VAL A 81 41.67 6.23 -14.93
N TYR A 82 40.68 7.06 -15.29
CA TYR A 82 40.28 7.32 -16.68
C TYR A 82 40.18 8.82 -16.93
N SER A 83 40.50 9.25 -18.15
CA SER A 83 40.27 10.64 -18.57
C SER A 83 38.80 11.02 -18.47
N SER A 84 38.55 12.23 -17.98
CA SER A 84 37.27 12.92 -17.93
C SER A 84 36.86 13.54 -19.26
N ASP A 85 37.69 13.46 -20.30
CA ASP A 85 37.38 14.05 -21.61
C ASP A 85 36.16 13.39 -22.26
N ILE A 86 35.22 14.23 -22.68
CA ILE A 86 34.08 13.87 -23.53
C ILE A 86 34.25 14.60 -24.87
N PRO A 87 34.11 13.93 -26.04
CA PRO A 87 34.27 14.60 -27.34
C PRO A 87 33.32 15.79 -27.50
N ALA A 88 33.86 16.92 -27.96
CA ALA A 88 33.16 18.21 -27.99
C ALA A 88 31.86 18.17 -28.80
N GLU A 89 31.78 17.34 -29.83
CA GLU A 89 30.59 17.15 -30.65
C GLU A 89 29.40 16.51 -29.90
N PHE A 90 29.63 15.86 -28.76
CA PHE A 90 28.58 15.23 -27.96
C PHE A 90 28.21 16.01 -26.70
N GLN A 91 29.06 16.94 -26.25
CA GLN A 91 28.82 17.73 -25.05
C GLN A 91 27.52 18.54 -25.18
N LYS A 92 26.77 18.64 -24.07
CA LYS A 92 25.50 19.38 -23.94
C LYS A 92 24.34 18.88 -24.82
N LEU A 93 24.51 17.75 -25.50
CA LEU A 93 23.40 17.11 -26.19
C LEU A 93 22.49 16.43 -25.18
N GLU A 94 21.18 16.59 -25.37
CA GLU A 94 20.17 15.80 -24.65
C GLU A 94 20.40 14.30 -24.92
N ARG A 95 20.26 13.45 -23.91
CA ARG A 95 20.63 12.02 -23.95
C ARG A 95 20.10 11.24 -25.16
N PHE A 96 18.87 11.48 -25.62
CA PHE A 96 18.34 10.79 -26.80
C PHE A 96 18.90 11.35 -28.11
N ALA A 97 19.14 12.66 -28.18
CA ALA A 97 19.85 13.27 -29.29
C ALA A 97 21.31 12.78 -29.36
N ALA A 98 22.00 12.72 -28.22
CA ALA A 98 23.35 12.18 -28.09
C ALA A 98 23.43 10.73 -28.56
N ARG A 99 22.47 9.88 -28.16
CA ARG A 99 22.39 8.49 -28.63
C ARG A 99 22.38 8.39 -30.15
N LYS A 100 21.58 9.22 -30.84
CA LYS A 100 21.51 9.24 -32.30
C LYS A 100 22.83 9.69 -32.93
N ALA A 101 23.45 10.74 -32.38
CA ALA A 101 24.73 11.25 -32.85
C ALA A 101 25.86 10.22 -32.69
N ILE A 102 25.91 9.53 -31.54
CA ILE A 102 26.89 8.47 -31.26
C ILE A 102 26.73 7.30 -32.24
N VAL A 103 25.51 6.84 -32.49
CA VAL A 103 25.27 5.76 -33.48
C VAL A 103 25.77 6.17 -34.86
N ALA A 104 25.47 7.39 -35.31
CA ALA A 104 25.95 7.90 -36.60
C ALA A 104 27.48 8.00 -36.67
N ALA A 105 28.14 8.43 -35.58
CA ALA A 105 29.60 8.50 -35.51
C ALA A 105 30.25 7.10 -35.54
N VAL A 106 29.67 6.12 -34.84
CA VAL A 106 30.15 4.73 -34.85
C VAL A 106 29.95 4.08 -36.23
N ASP A 107 28.84 4.36 -36.91
CA ASP A 107 28.57 3.91 -38.28
C ASP A 107 29.56 4.52 -39.28
N ALA A 108 29.86 5.81 -39.16
CA ALA A 108 30.86 6.48 -39.99
C ALA A 108 32.28 5.90 -39.82
N LEU A 109 32.59 5.32 -38.65
CA LEU A 109 33.83 4.58 -38.40
C LEU A 109 33.82 3.15 -38.95
N GLY A 110 32.70 2.66 -39.48
CA GLY A 110 32.53 1.29 -39.96
C GLY A 110 32.53 0.24 -38.84
N LEU A 111 32.25 0.65 -37.61
CA LEU A 111 32.25 -0.21 -36.42
C LEU A 111 30.84 -0.68 -36.03
N LEU A 112 29.80 -0.19 -36.70
CA LEU A 112 28.42 -0.62 -36.52
C LEU A 112 28.15 -1.86 -37.38
N GLU A 113 27.86 -2.99 -36.73
CA GLU A 113 27.56 -4.24 -37.44
C GLU A 113 26.09 -4.29 -37.91
N GLU A 114 25.14 -4.04 -37.01
CA GLU A 114 23.71 -4.10 -37.31
C GLU A 114 22.86 -3.27 -36.35
N ILE A 115 21.66 -2.87 -36.80
CA ILE A 115 20.60 -2.28 -35.97
C ILE A 115 19.37 -3.17 -36.09
N LYS A 116 18.88 -3.68 -34.95
CA LYS A 116 17.68 -4.52 -34.87
C LYS A 116 16.62 -3.89 -33.96
N PRO A 117 15.33 -3.95 -34.33
CA PRO A 117 14.24 -3.65 -33.40
C PRO A 117 14.31 -4.59 -32.20
N HIS A 118 14.12 -4.04 -31.00
CA HIS A 118 14.15 -4.81 -29.77
C HIS A 118 13.13 -4.26 -28.77
N ASP A 119 12.31 -5.16 -28.23
CA ASP A 119 11.35 -4.81 -27.18
C ASP A 119 12.08 -4.70 -25.84
N LEU A 120 12.02 -3.50 -25.26
CA LEU A 120 12.67 -3.16 -24.01
C LEU A 120 11.62 -2.87 -22.93
N THR A 121 11.88 -3.36 -21.72
CA THR A 121 11.14 -2.89 -20.53
C THR A 121 11.87 -1.67 -19.98
N VAL A 122 11.25 -0.49 -20.12
CA VAL A 122 11.81 0.78 -19.67
C VAL A 122 11.06 1.25 -18.42
N PRO A 123 11.75 1.59 -17.32
CA PRO A 123 11.09 2.12 -16.13
C PRO A 123 10.66 3.57 -16.38
N TYR A 124 9.43 3.89 -15.96
CA TYR A 124 8.85 5.23 -16.05
C TYR A 124 8.47 5.72 -14.66
N GLY A 125 8.64 7.02 -14.41
CA GLY A 125 8.16 7.66 -13.19
C GLY A 125 6.63 7.60 -13.13
N ASP A 126 6.08 7.01 -12.07
CA ASP A 126 4.64 6.76 -11.91
C ASP A 126 3.77 8.02 -12.08
N ARG A 127 4.27 9.19 -11.64
CA ARG A 127 3.54 10.46 -11.75
C ARG A 127 3.81 11.23 -13.04
N GLY A 128 5.07 11.29 -13.48
CA GLY A 128 5.51 12.13 -14.60
C GLY A 128 5.47 11.44 -15.96
N GLY A 129 5.44 10.10 -16.01
CA GLY A 129 5.50 9.34 -17.25
C GLY A 129 6.81 9.49 -18.04
N VAL A 130 7.86 10.03 -17.41
CA VAL A 130 9.20 10.20 -17.98
C VAL A 130 10.06 8.98 -17.65
N VAL A 131 10.96 8.60 -18.55
CA VAL A 131 11.92 7.51 -18.33
C VAL A 131 12.79 7.83 -17.11
N ILE A 132 12.91 6.86 -16.20
CA ILE A 132 13.79 6.97 -15.03
C ILE A 132 15.23 6.78 -15.48
N GLU A 133 16.10 7.70 -15.08
CA GLU A 133 17.55 7.62 -15.32
C GLU A 133 18.25 7.22 -14.02
N PRO A 134 18.97 6.09 -13.98
CA PRO A 134 19.85 5.77 -12.86
C PRO A 134 21.03 6.74 -12.85
N MET A 135 21.33 7.33 -11.70
CA MET A 135 22.46 8.23 -11.52
C MET A 135 23.11 8.00 -10.15
N LEU A 136 24.41 8.27 -10.06
CA LEU A 136 25.11 8.33 -8.79
C LEU A 136 24.80 9.65 -8.10
N THR A 137 24.24 9.58 -6.90
CA THR A 137 23.98 10.74 -6.05
C THR A 137 24.28 10.40 -4.60
N ASP A 138 24.75 11.39 -3.85
CA ASP A 138 24.83 11.28 -2.40
C ASP A 138 23.43 11.35 -1.81
N GLN A 139 23.07 10.38 -0.99
CA GLN A 139 21.74 10.25 -0.39
C GLN A 139 21.84 9.67 1.02
N TRP A 140 20.81 9.89 1.83
CA TRP A 140 20.69 9.34 3.17
C TRP A 140 20.07 7.95 3.13
N TYR A 141 20.76 6.98 3.74
CA TYR A 141 20.31 5.59 3.82
C TYR A 141 20.18 5.12 5.27
N VAL A 142 19.15 4.31 5.53
CA VAL A 142 19.03 3.50 6.73
C VAL A 142 19.47 2.08 6.41
N ARG A 143 20.39 1.55 7.21
CA ARG A 143 20.82 0.14 7.14
C ARG A 143 19.66 -0.78 7.46
N ALA A 144 19.06 -1.36 6.42
CA ALA A 144 17.78 -2.04 6.55
C ALA A 144 17.92 -3.47 7.07
N ASP A 145 19.05 -4.13 6.77
CA ASP A 145 19.39 -5.48 7.21
C ASP A 145 19.35 -5.65 8.74
N VAL A 146 19.89 -4.68 9.47
CA VAL A 146 19.91 -4.64 10.94
C VAL A 146 18.49 -4.58 11.51
N LEU A 147 17.62 -3.79 10.88
CA LEU A 147 16.25 -3.60 11.34
C LEU A 147 15.33 -4.76 10.92
N ALA A 148 15.61 -5.36 9.76
CA ALA A 148 14.80 -6.42 9.18
C ALA A 148 14.89 -7.72 9.98
N LYS A 149 16.07 -8.04 10.54
CA LYS A 149 16.27 -9.28 11.30
C LYS A 149 15.26 -9.48 12.45
N PRO A 150 15.13 -8.57 13.44
CA PRO A 150 14.14 -8.75 14.50
C PRO A 150 12.70 -8.73 13.97
N ALA A 151 12.44 -7.99 12.90
CA ALA A 151 11.11 -7.93 12.27
C ALA A 151 10.72 -9.28 11.63
N VAL A 152 11.64 -9.93 10.94
CA VAL A 152 11.46 -11.29 10.37
C VAL A 152 11.23 -12.30 11.49
N GLU A 153 12.07 -12.28 12.53
CA GLU A 153 11.96 -13.20 13.68
C GLU A 153 10.59 -13.08 14.38
N ALA A 154 10.05 -11.87 14.51
CA ALA A 154 8.75 -11.63 15.13
C ALA A 154 7.57 -12.25 14.36
N VAL A 155 7.67 -12.34 13.03
CA VAL A 155 6.66 -13.04 12.22
C VAL A 155 6.91 -14.55 12.25
N GLU A 156 8.16 -14.99 12.14
CA GLU A 156 8.53 -16.42 12.16
C GLU A 156 8.13 -17.12 13.47
N ASN A 157 8.25 -16.43 14.61
CA ASN A 157 7.89 -16.98 15.91
C ASN A 157 6.40 -16.79 16.29
N GLY A 158 5.62 -16.13 15.43
CA GLY A 158 4.18 -15.92 15.62
C GLY A 158 3.81 -14.78 16.58
N SER A 159 4.75 -13.93 16.99
CA SER A 159 4.46 -12.69 17.75
C SER A 159 3.64 -11.69 16.92
N ILE A 160 3.79 -11.75 15.60
CA ILE A 160 2.98 -11.06 14.60
C ILE A 160 2.38 -12.10 13.67
N GLN A 161 1.07 -12.11 13.50
CA GLN A 161 0.35 -13.08 12.65
C GLN A 161 -0.35 -12.38 11.50
N PHE A 162 -0.17 -12.87 10.26
CA PHE A 162 -0.93 -12.36 9.12
C PHE A 162 -2.21 -13.17 8.91
N VAL A 163 -3.29 -12.44 8.65
CA VAL A 163 -4.58 -13.02 8.27
C VAL A 163 -4.97 -12.44 6.92
N PRO A 164 -4.99 -13.23 5.83
CA PRO A 164 -4.62 -14.64 5.74
C PRO A 164 -3.11 -14.91 5.80
N LYS A 165 -2.73 -16.10 6.29
CA LYS A 165 -1.33 -16.55 6.44
C LYS A 165 -0.49 -16.50 5.16
N GLN A 166 -1.09 -16.60 3.99
CA GLN A 166 -0.36 -16.57 2.71
C GLN A 166 0.47 -15.29 2.51
N TYR A 167 0.10 -14.18 3.15
CA TYR A 167 0.83 -12.92 3.06
C TYR A 167 2.15 -12.93 3.85
N GLU A 168 2.37 -13.89 4.75
CA GLU A 168 3.68 -14.11 5.40
C GLU A 168 4.75 -14.43 4.36
N ASN A 169 4.43 -15.29 3.37
CA ASN A 169 5.38 -15.63 2.30
C ASN A 169 5.79 -14.40 1.49
N MET A 170 4.84 -13.51 1.21
CA MET A 170 5.14 -12.25 0.54
C MET A 170 6.04 -11.38 1.42
N TYR A 171 5.67 -11.20 2.69
CA TYR A 171 6.49 -10.47 3.65
C TYR A 171 7.92 -11.00 3.73
N PHE A 172 8.12 -12.32 3.89
CA PHE A 172 9.44 -12.94 3.97
C PHE A 172 10.26 -12.78 2.68
N SER A 173 9.63 -12.92 1.51
CA SER A 173 10.30 -12.74 0.22
C SER A 173 10.90 -11.34 0.08
N TRP A 174 10.23 -10.31 0.62
CA TRP A 174 10.74 -8.94 0.57
C TRP A 174 11.76 -8.66 1.67
N MET A 175 11.52 -9.17 2.88
CA MET A 175 12.34 -8.83 4.04
C MET A 175 13.70 -9.53 4.05
N ARG A 176 13.81 -10.71 3.43
CA ARG A 176 15.07 -11.47 3.38
C ARG A 176 16.09 -10.88 2.39
N ASP A 177 15.62 -10.24 1.32
CA ASP A 177 16.45 -9.62 0.28
C ASP A 177 16.43 -8.09 0.35
N ILE A 178 16.06 -7.53 1.50
CA ILE A 178 15.89 -6.09 1.69
C ILE A 178 17.23 -5.34 1.49
N GLN A 179 17.17 -4.27 0.70
CA GLN A 179 18.29 -3.35 0.49
C GLN A 179 18.19 -2.17 1.46
N ASP A 180 19.32 -1.49 1.65
CA ASP A 180 19.37 -0.25 2.43
C ASP A 180 18.34 0.76 1.93
N TRP A 181 17.63 1.35 2.87
CA TRP A 181 16.49 2.19 2.58
C TRP A 181 16.95 3.62 2.39
N CYS A 182 16.92 4.11 1.14
CA CYS A 182 17.08 5.52 0.83
C CYS A 182 15.92 6.33 1.43
N ILE A 183 16.21 7.18 2.42
CA ILE A 183 15.24 7.99 3.15
C ILE A 183 15.23 9.46 2.73
N SER A 184 16.19 9.93 1.93
CA SER A 184 16.20 11.30 1.40
C SER A 184 15.45 11.44 0.09
N ARG A 185 14.80 12.58 -0.10
CA ARG A 185 14.06 12.94 -1.32
C ARG A 185 14.28 14.41 -1.64
N GLN A 186 14.57 14.71 -2.91
CA GLN A 186 14.70 16.07 -3.43
C GLN A 186 13.30 16.64 -3.75
N LEU A 187 12.45 16.72 -2.72
CA LEU A 187 11.06 17.20 -2.81
C LEU A 187 10.87 18.43 -1.93
N TRP A 188 9.92 19.28 -2.32
CA TRP A 188 9.59 20.49 -1.56
C TRP A 188 8.71 20.19 -0.33
N TRP A 189 8.00 19.06 -0.36
CA TRP A 189 7.08 18.66 0.70
C TRP A 189 7.62 17.45 1.44
N GLY A 190 7.91 17.64 2.73
CA GLY A 190 8.35 16.60 3.64
C GLY A 190 9.05 17.19 4.86
N HIS A 191 9.50 16.34 5.76
CA HIS A 191 10.25 16.77 6.94
C HIS A 191 11.71 16.97 6.54
N ARG A 192 12.27 18.17 6.71
CA ARG A 192 13.68 18.41 6.40
C ARG A 192 14.58 17.48 7.20
N ILE A 193 15.60 16.92 6.54
CA ILE A 193 16.58 16.09 7.22
C ILE A 193 17.35 16.96 8.23
N PRO A 194 17.46 16.55 9.50
CA PRO A 194 18.14 17.31 10.55
C PRO A 194 19.67 17.12 10.46
N ALA A 195 20.24 17.34 9.27
CA ALA A 195 21.67 17.28 9.00
C ALA A 195 22.14 18.65 8.48
N TRP A 196 23.35 19.03 8.84
CA TRP A 196 23.94 20.34 8.59
C TRP A 196 25.33 20.17 8.00
N TYR A 197 25.66 21.00 7.03
CA TYR A 197 26.95 21.03 6.35
C TYR A 197 27.65 22.35 6.63
N ASP A 198 28.97 22.29 6.85
CA ASP A 198 29.80 23.48 6.76
C ASP A 198 30.31 23.71 5.32
N ASN A 199 31.12 24.77 5.13
CA ASN A 199 31.69 25.12 3.83
C ASN A 199 32.79 24.14 3.36
N GLU A 200 33.31 23.29 4.25
CA GLU A 200 34.32 22.27 3.91
C GLU A 200 33.66 20.93 3.54
N GLY A 201 32.33 20.82 3.72
CA GLY A 201 31.55 19.61 3.43
C GLY A 201 31.46 18.64 4.61
N ASN A 202 31.90 19.02 5.80
CA ASN A 202 31.71 18.18 6.99
C ASN A 202 30.21 18.13 7.36
N VAL A 203 29.76 16.96 7.81
CA VAL A 203 28.34 16.69 8.11
C VAL A 203 28.12 16.58 9.61
N TYR A 204 27.12 17.29 10.12
CA TYR A 204 26.72 17.29 11.52
C TYR A 204 25.21 17.03 11.65
N VAL A 205 24.79 16.10 12.51
CA VAL A 205 23.37 15.74 12.67
C VAL A 205 22.85 16.25 14.01
N GLY A 206 21.73 16.96 13.99
CA GLY A 206 21.09 17.53 15.18
C GLY A 206 19.77 18.23 14.85
N ARG A 207 18.86 18.30 15.81
CA ARG A 207 17.47 18.76 15.61
C ARG A 207 17.42 20.25 15.30
N THR A 208 18.36 21.03 15.84
CA THR A 208 18.54 22.45 15.54
C THR A 208 19.99 22.80 15.31
N GLU A 209 20.23 23.98 14.72
CA GLU A 209 21.59 24.49 14.51
C GLU A 209 22.32 24.69 15.84
N GLU A 210 21.63 25.15 16.87
CA GLU A 210 22.20 25.38 18.21
C GLU A 210 22.70 24.08 18.85
N GLU A 211 21.91 23.00 18.74
CA GLU A 211 22.31 21.66 19.21
C GLU A 211 23.58 21.19 18.49
N VAL A 212 23.59 21.30 17.15
CA VAL A 212 24.75 20.95 16.33
C VAL A 212 26.00 21.74 16.74
N ARG A 213 25.87 23.06 16.92
CA ARG A 213 27.00 23.90 17.32
C ARG A 213 27.53 23.52 18.69
N GLN A 214 26.62 23.28 19.65
CA GLN A 214 26.98 22.92 21.02
C GLN A 214 27.68 21.56 21.09
N GLU A 215 27.14 20.53 20.45
CA GLU A 215 27.67 19.16 20.54
C GLU A 215 29.01 19.00 19.81
N ASN A 216 29.25 19.81 18.77
CA ASN A 216 30.44 19.73 17.94
C ASN A 216 31.47 20.85 18.23
N ASN A 217 31.24 21.67 19.26
CA ASN A 217 32.09 22.80 19.65
C ASN A 217 32.37 23.78 18.49
N LEU A 218 31.36 24.08 17.67
CA LEU A 218 31.50 24.95 16.51
C LEU A 218 31.30 26.42 16.91
N GLY A 219 32.24 27.28 16.49
CA GLY A 219 32.13 28.73 16.65
C GLY A 219 31.02 29.32 15.80
N ALA A 220 30.54 30.52 16.17
CA ALA A 220 29.50 31.23 15.41
C ALA A 220 29.95 31.68 14.00
N ASP A 221 31.26 31.67 13.76
CA ASP A 221 31.92 31.96 12.50
C ASP A 221 31.84 30.80 11.48
N VAL A 222 31.57 29.58 11.95
CA VAL A 222 31.33 28.43 11.07
C VAL A 222 29.94 28.60 10.44
N ALA A 223 29.90 28.85 9.14
CA ALA A 223 28.65 28.88 8.39
C ALA A 223 28.08 27.46 8.29
N LEU A 224 26.84 27.28 8.73
CA LEU A 224 26.13 26.01 8.64
C LEU A 224 24.93 26.14 7.71
N ARG A 225 24.72 25.11 6.90
CA ARG A 225 23.59 24.94 5.98
C ARG A 225 22.91 23.63 6.32
N GLN A 226 21.64 23.67 6.71
CA GLN A 226 20.85 22.44 6.81
C GLN A 226 20.64 21.83 5.43
N ASP A 227 20.62 20.51 5.37
CA ASP A 227 20.26 19.72 4.19
C ASP A 227 18.93 20.20 3.59
N GLU A 228 18.89 20.28 2.26
CA GLU A 228 17.70 20.70 1.53
C GLU A 228 16.76 19.52 1.26
N ASP A 229 17.26 18.29 1.41
CA ASP A 229 16.46 17.09 1.26
C ASP A 229 15.41 16.96 2.37
N VAL A 230 14.30 16.31 1.99
CA VAL A 230 13.25 15.91 2.91
C VAL A 230 13.23 14.41 3.10
N LEU A 231 12.74 13.97 4.25
CA LEU A 231 12.51 12.56 4.55
C LEU A 231 11.38 11.99 3.67
N ASP A 232 11.59 10.76 3.21
CA ASP A 232 10.59 9.92 2.55
C ASP A 232 9.29 9.87 3.37
N THR A 233 8.13 9.98 2.72
CA THR A 233 6.82 9.84 3.36
C THR A 233 6.67 8.49 4.07
N TRP A 234 7.33 7.44 3.57
CA TRP A 234 7.36 6.14 4.25
C TRP A 234 8.16 6.18 5.56
N PHE A 235 9.10 7.11 5.73
CA PHE A 235 9.86 7.29 6.97
C PHE A 235 8.97 7.77 8.10
N SER A 236 8.20 8.84 7.89
CA SER A 236 7.30 9.37 8.92
C SER A 236 6.12 8.43 9.19
N SER A 237 5.53 7.83 8.16
CA SER A 237 4.41 6.89 8.33
C SER A 237 4.82 5.57 9.01
N ALA A 238 6.10 5.18 8.93
CA ALA A 238 6.62 4.04 9.68
C ALA A 238 6.63 4.26 11.21
N LEU A 239 6.52 5.51 11.68
CA LEU A 239 6.49 5.85 13.10
C LEU A 239 5.08 5.85 13.68
N TRP A 240 4.05 5.65 12.84
CA TRP A 240 2.63 5.89 13.18
C TRP A 240 2.15 5.21 14.46
N THR A 241 2.57 3.96 14.68
CA THR A 241 2.11 3.07 15.75
C THR A 241 2.48 3.54 17.15
N PHE A 242 3.43 4.46 17.28
CA PHE A 242 3.88 4.99 18.57
C PHE A 242 3.95 6.52 18.60
N SER A 243 4.23 7.19 17.48
CA SER A 243 4.29 8.66 17.41
C SER A 243 2.94 9.31 17.72
N THR A 244 1.84 8.67 17.30
CA THR A 244 0.47 9.15 17.60
C THR A 244 0.05 8.96 19.05
N LEU A 245 0.80 8.13 19.80
CA LEU A 245 0.56 7.88 21.22
C LEU A 245 1.47 8.74 22.10
N GLY A 246 2.16 9.74 21.54
CA GLY A 246 2.94 10.72 22.28
C GLY A 246 4.44 10.40 22.43
N TRP A 247 4.95 9.38 21.74
CA TRP A 247 6.39 9.19 21.58
C TRP A 247 7.03 10.46 20.95
N PRO A 248 8.24 10.89 21.38
CA PRO A 248 9.23 10.17 22.20
C PRO A 248 8.96 10.09 23.69
N GLU A 249 7.95 10.79 24.20
CA GLU A 249 7.58 10.72 25.60
C GLU A 249 6.88 9.39 25.93
N ASN A 250 7.19 8.83 27.09
CA ASN A 250 6.50 7.65 27.60
C ASN A 250 5.17 8.08 28.24
N THR A 251 4.15 8.35 27.41
CA THR A 251 2.82 8.77 27.89
C THR A 251 1.98 7.59 28.38
N ASP A 252 0.88 7.88 29.09
CA ASP A 252 -0.10 6.85 29.46
C ASP A 252 -0.74 6.19 28.23
N ALA A 253 -1.00 6.94 27.16
CA ALA A 253 -1.57 6.41 25.93
C ALA A 253 -0.62 5.41 25.27
N LEU A 254 0.68 5.69 25.24
CA LEU A 254 1.68 4.76 24.71
C LEU A 254 1.70 3.47 25.54
N ARG A 255 1.73 3.57 26.88
CA ARG A 255 1.70 2.38 27.77
C ARG A 255 0.43 1.56 27.65
N GLN A 256 -0.72 2.19 27.41
CA GLN A 256 -2.01 1.52 27.40
C GLN A 256 -2.35 0.88 26.06
N PHE A 257 -2.00 1.54 24.94
CA PHE A 257 -2.45 1.15 23.60
C PHE A 257 -1.36 0.53 22.72
N HIS A 258 -0.12 0.46 23.21
CA HIS A 258 0.96 -0.31 22.58
C HIS A 258 1.18 -1.63 23.34
N PRO A 259 1.31 -2.78 22.65
CA PRO A 259 1.12 -2.98 21.20
C PRO A 259 -0.36 -2.95 20.77
N THR A 260 -0.61 -2.62 19.49
CA THR A 260 -1.96 -2.59 18.91
C THR A 260 -2.48 -4.01 18.61
N SER A 261 -3.76 -4.31 18.86
CA SER A 261 -4.26 -5.67 18.65
C SER A 261 -4.30 -6.10 17.17
N VAL A 262 -4.84 -5.24 16.28
CA VAL A 262 -5.04 -5.56 14.86
C VAL A 262 -4.68 -4.36 13.98
N MET A 263 -3.81 -4.58 13.00
CA MET A 263 -3.52 -3.66 11.90
C MET A 263 -4.28 -4.11 10.65
N VAL A 264 -5.14 -3.25 10.09
CA VAL A 264 -5.94 -3.55 8.89
C VAL A 264 -5.38 -2.78 7.70
N SER A 265 -5.05 -3.48 6.61
CA SER A 265 -4.52 -2.83 5.41
C SER A 265 -4.69 -3.64 4.13
N GLY A 266 -4.45 -3.00 2.98
CA GLY A 266 -4.33 -3.66 1.68
C GLY A 266 -2.93 -4.25 1.48
N PHE A 267 -2.83 -5.34 0.71
CA PHE A 267 -1.57 -6.07 0.50
C PHE A 267 -0.51 -5.33 -0.30
N ASP A 268 -0.89 -4.29 -1.04
CA ASP A 268 0.00 -3.47 -1.87
C ASP A 268 0.98 -2.62 -1.07
N ILE A 269 0.73 -2.38 0.22
CA ILE A 269 1.61 -1.60 1.10
C ILE A 269 2.24 -2.41 2.23
N ILE A 270 2.26 -3.75 2.12
CA ILE A 270 2.98 -4.61 3.08
C ILE A 270 4.45 -4.19 3.18
N PHE A 271 5.13 -4.04 2.05
CA PHE A 271 6.56 -3.70 2.04
C PHE A 271 6.81 -2.23 2.43
N PHE A 272 6.03 -1.31 1.87
CA PHE A 272 6.26 0.12 2.03
C PHE A 272 5.86 0.64 3.42
N TRP A 273 4.84 0.06 4.05
CA TRP A 273 4.30 0.56 5.31
C TRP A 273 4.38 -0.44 6.45
N ILE A 274 3.76 -1.63 6.31
CA ILE A 274 3.67 -2.61 7.41
C ILE A 274 5.07 -3.06 7.85
N ALA A 275 5.92 -3.45 6.91
CA ALA A 275 7.30 -3.85 7.21
C ALA A 275 8.11 -2.72 7.84
N ARG A 276 7.96 -1.48 7.36
CA ARG A 276 8.62 -0.30 7.92
C ARG A 276 8.15 -0.01 9.33
N MET A 277 6.85 -0.11 9.61
CA MET A 277 6.31 0.02 10.98
C MET A 277 6.88 -1.03 11.93
N ILE A 278 6.96 -2.30 11.51
CA ILE A 278 7.56 -3.37 12.33
C ILE A 278 9.02 -3.05 12.64
N MET A 279 9.82 -2.75 11.62
CA MET A 279 11.23 -2.42 11.79
C MET A 279 11.46 -1.23 12.73
N MET A 280 10.78 -0.11 12.47
CA MET A 280 10.98 1.13 13.24
C MET A 280 10.45 0.99 14.67
N THR A 281 9.29 0.36 14.86
CA THR A 281 8.75 0.14 16.20
C THR A 281 9.66 -0.76 17.02
N MET A 282 10.07 -1.90 16.47
CA MET A 282 10.95 -2.83 17.18
C MET A 282 12.34 -2.23 17.44
N HIS A 283 12.76 -1.24 16.65
CA HIS A 283 13.99 -0.49 16.90
C HIS A 283 13.84 0.49 18.06
N PHE A 284 12.81 1.32 18.07
CA PHE A 284 12.66 2.43 19.03
C PHE A 284 11.92 2.06 20.32
N ILE A 285 10.96 1.13 20.27
CA ILE A 285 10.12 0.76 21.41
C ILE A 285 10.66 -0.51 22.04
N LYS A 286 11.15 -0.36 23.27
CA LYS A 286 11.71 -1.43 24.10
C LYS A 286 10.92 -1.55 25.40
N ASP A 287 10.86 -2.75 25.97
CA ASP A 287 10.44 -2.91 27.36
C ASP A 287 11.54 -2.47 28.35
N GLU A 288 11.26 -2.61 29.65
CA GLU A 288 12.18 -2.20 30.74
C GLU A 288 13.52 -2.94 30.70
N ASP A 289 13.56 -4.15 30.10
CA ASP A 289 14.75 -4.98 29.93
C ASP A 289 15.49 -4.70 28.61
N GLY A 290 15.02 -3.73 27.81
CA GLY A 290 15.61 -3.36 26.53
C GLY A 290 15.21 -4.28 25.36
N LYS A 291 14.22 -5.17 25.56
CA LYS A 291 13.76 -6.10 24.52
C LYS A 291 12.82 -5.37 23.53
N PRO A 292 12.97 -5.59 22.20
CA PRO A 292 12.05 -5.06 21.19
C PRO A 292 10.59 -5.42 21.45
N GLN A 293 9.68 -4.46 21.29
CA GLN A 293 8.24 -4.68 21.29
C GLN A 293 7.67 -4.63 19.86
N VAL A 294 6.72 -5.52 19.55
CA VAL A 294 6.05 -5.55 18.25
C VAL A 294 5.04 -4.39 18.14
N PRO A 295 4.79 -3.81 16.95
CA PRO A 295 3.78 -2.76 16.81
C PRO A 295 2.35 -3.26 16.98
N PHE A 296 2.10 -4.50 16.55
CA PHE A 296 0.79 -5.11 16.56
C PHE A 296 0.88 -6.63 16.61
N HIS A 297 -0.18 -7.29 17.11
CA HIS A 297 -0.26 -8.75 17.19
C HIS A 297 -0.76 -9.40 15.89
N THR A 298 -1.77 -8.80 15.26
CA THR A 298 -2.38 -9.33 14.04
C THR A 298 -2.33 -8.32 12.90
N VAL A 299 -1.97 -8.78 11.71
CA VAL A 299 -2.07 -8.01 10.45
C VAL A 299 -3.18 -8.60 9.61
N TYR A 300 -4.34 -7.95 9.59
CA TYR A 300 -5.48 -8.33 8.76
C TYR A 300 -5.39 -7.66 7.39
N MET A 301 -5.26 -8.50 6.36
CA MET A 301 -5.01 -8.09 4.99
C MET A 301 -6.29 -8.17 4.16
N THR A 302 -6.73 -7.02 3.65
CA THR A 302 -7.88 -6.91 2.75
C THR A 302 -7.47 -7.05 1.29
N GLY A 303 -8.41 -7.49 0.45
CA GLY A 303 -8.28 -7.34 -0.99
C GLY A 303 -8.38 -5.88 -1.46
N LEU A 304 -8.03 -5.64 -2.71
CA LEU A 304 -8.13 -4.32 -3.36
C LEU A 304 -9.39 -4.24 -4.21
N ILE A 305 -10.10 -3.10 -4.12
CA ILE A 305 -11.31 -2.89 -4.91
C ILE A 305 -10.95 -2.71 -6.40
N ARG A 306 -11.63 -3.48 -7.24
CA ARG A 306 -11.56 -3.44 -8.70
C ARG A 306 -12.85 -2.86 -9.27
N ASP A 307 -12.71 -2.14 -10.39
CA ASP A 307 -13.86 -1.71 -11.19
C ASP A 307 -14.54 -2.91 -11.88
N ASP A 308 -15.61 -2.62 -12.61
CA ASP A 308 -16.42 -3.60 -13.35
C ASP A 308 -15.65 -4.29 -14.49
N GLU A 309 -14.50 -3.75 -14.91
CA GLU A 309 -13.59 -4.35 -15.87
C GLU A 309 -12.45 -5.15 -15.19
N GLY A 310 -12.43 -5.25 -13.86
CA GLY A 310 -11.39 -5.95 -13.09
C GLY A 310 -10.11 -5.12 -12.88
N GLN A 311 -10.10 -3.83 -13.22
CA GLN A 311 -8.94 -2.97 -13.05
C GLN A 311 -8.91 -2.37 -11.65
N LYS A 312 -7.70 -2.25 -11.05
CA LYS A 312 -7.51 -1.56 -9.77
C LYS A 312 -8.10 -0.15 -9.85
N MET A 313 -8.99 0.19 -8.92
CA MET A 313 -9.50 1.55 -8.81
C MET A 313 -8.36 2.50 -8.41
N SER A 314 -8.12 3.53 -9.21
CA SER A 314 -7.06 4.52 -8.97
C SER A 314 -7.36 5.84 -9.66
N LYS A 315 -6.95 6.95 -9.03
CA LYS A 315 -7.18 8.31 -9.57
C LYS A 315 -6.52 8.50 -10.94
N SER A 316 -5.34 7.90 -11.17
CA SER A 316 -4.63 7.97 -12.46
C SER A 316 -5.41 7.33 -13.62
N LYS A 317 -6.18 6.27 -13.36
CA LYS A 317 -7.03 5.60 -14.36
C LYS A 317 -8.43 6.22 -14.50
N GLY A 318 -8.82 7.13 -13.60
CA GLY A 318 -10.14 7.76 -13.59
C GLY A 318 -11.32 6.77 -13.44
N ASN A 319 -11.06 5.59 -12.87
CA ASN A 319 -12.03 4.54 -12.62
C ASN A 319 -12.50 4.47 -11.15
N VAL A 320 -12.21 5.50 -10.36
CA VAL A 320 -12.70 5.63 -8.99
C VAL A 320 -14.16 6.08 -9.01
N ILE A 321 -14.95 5.49 -8.11
CA ILE A 321 -16.28 5.95 -7.73
C ILE A 321 -16.17 6.46 -6.30
N ASP A 322 -16.71 7.65 -6.02
CA ASP A 322 -16.74 8.17 -4.66
C ASP A 322 -17.74 7.37 -3.82
N PRO A 323 -17.35 6.84 -2.65
CA PRO A 323 -18.28 6.19 -1.73
C PRO A 323 -19.53 7.01 -1.41
N LEU A 324 -19.40 8.34 -1.31
CA LEU A 324 -20.54 9.21 -1.01
C LEU A 324 -21.57 9.22 -2.14
N ASP A 325 -21.12 9.13 -3.39
CA ASP A 325 -22.03 9.06 -4.56
C ASP A 325 -22.91 7.80 -4.51
N MET A 326 -22.42 6.71 -3.88
CA MET A 326 -23.17 5.47 -3.68
C MET A 326 -24.11 5.55 -2.48
N VAL A 327 -23.74 6.31 -1.45
CA VAL A 327 -24.55 6.51 -0.23
C VAL A 327 -25.71 7.45 -0.51
N ASP A 328 -25.40 8.66 -0.99
CA ASP A 328 -26.36 9.76 -1.12
C ASP A 328 -27.05 9.77 -2.50
N GLY A 329 -26.47 9.07 -3.48
CA GLY A 329 -26.86 9.17 -4.87
C GLY A 329 -26.27 10.41 -5.55
N ILE A 330 -26.22 10.39 -6.88
CA ILE A 330 -25.73 11.50 -7.70
C ILE A 330 -26.36 11.44 -9.09
N SER A 331 -26.72 12.60 -9.65
CA SER A 331 -27.23 12.67 -11.02
C SER A 331 -26.13 12.34 -12.04
N LEU A 332 -26.50 11.93 -13.26
CA LEU A 332 -25.51 11.70 -14.32
C LEU A 332 -24.69 12.97 -14.61
N GLU A 333 -25.31 14.15 -14.62
CA GLU A 333 -24.65 15.41 -14.93
C GLU A 333 -23.54 15.74 -13.92
N GLU A 334 -23.87 15.70 -12.63
CA GLU A 334 -22.91 15.96 -11.55
C GLU A 334 -21.83 14.88 -11.49
N LEU A 335 -22.17 13.61 -11.74
CA LEU A 335 -21.21 12.52 -11.80
C LEU A 335 -20.19 12.72 -12.92
N LEU A 336 -20.63 13.18 -14.09
CA LEU A 336 -19.75 13.49 -15.21
C LEU A 336 -18.82 14.65 -14.89
N GLU A 337 -19.34 15.73 -14.31
CA GLU A 337 -18.54 16.87 -13.88
C GLU A 337 -17.47 16.43 -12.87
N LYS A 338 -17.87 15.71 -11.81
CA LYS A 338 -16.98 15.24 -10.75
C LYS A 338 -15.88 14.31 -11.28
N ARG A 339 -16.22 13.39 -12.19
CA ARG A 339 -15.26 12.41 -12.75
C ARG A 339 -14.33 13.00 -13.80
N THR A 340 -14.66 14.17 -14.37
CA THR A 340 -13.85 14.80 -15.43
C THR A 340 -13.18 16.12 -15.02
N GLY A 341 -13.57 16.73 -13.89
CA GLY A 341 -13.12 18.08 -13.51
C GLY A 341 -11.68 18.17 -13.01
N ASN A 342 -11.22 17.22 -12.17
CA ASN A 342 -9.91 17.27 -11.50
C ASN A 342 -9.04 16.05 -11.81
N MET A 343 -8.79 15.83 -13.10
CA MET A 343 -8.08 14.65 -13.57
C MET A 343 -6.56 14.85 -13.65
N MET A 344 -5.81 13.83 -13.23
CA MET A 344 -4.36 13.76 -13.47
C MET A 344 -4.00 13.66 -14.96
N GLN A 345 -4.87 13.05 -15.77
CA GLN A 345 -4.66 12.82 -17.21
C GLN A 345 -5.84 13.34 -18.02
N PRO A 346 -5.93 14.66 -18.28
CA PRO A 346 -7.07 15.30 -18.95
C PRO A 346 -7.45 14.66 -20.31
N GLN A 347 -6.47 14.10 -21.03
CA GLN A 347 -6.67 13.38 -22.28
C GLN A 347 -7.61 12.16 -22.18
N LEU A 348 -7.81 11.59 -20.99
CA LEU A 348 -8.72 10.47 -20.76
C LEU A 348 -10.18 10.89 -20.52
N ALA A 349 -10.46 12.19 -20.41
CA ALA A 349 -11.77 12.71 -20.01
C ALA A 349 -12.90 12.20 -20.90
N GLU A 350 -12.74 12.26 -22.22
CA GLU A 350 -13.76 11.80 -23.18
C GLU A 350 -14.04 10.28 -23.08
N LYS A 351 -13.00 9.49 -22.82
CA LYS A 351 -13.14 8.04 -22.62
C LYS A 351 -13.89 7.75 -21.31
N ILE A 352 -13.57 8.45 -20.23
CA ILE A 352 -14.22 8.28 -18.93
C ILE A 352 -15.68 8.75 -18.99
N ARG A 353 -15.95 9.86 -19.68
CA ARG A 353 -17.31 10.37 -19.90
C ARG A 353 -18.19 9.32 -20.56
N LYS A 354 -17.78 8.81 -21.72
CA LYS A 354 -18.49 7.72 -22.43
C LYS A 354 -18.69 6.48 -21.59
N ARG A 355 -17.66 6.06 -20.83
CA ARG A 355 -17.77 4.90 -19.93
C ARG A 355 -18.78 5.15 -18.82
N THR A 356 -18.76 6.34 -18.21
CA THR A 356 -19.66 6.72 -17.11
C THR A 356 -21.10 6.77 -17.60
N GLU A 357 -21.37 7.38 -18.75
CA GLU A 357 -22.71 7.40 -19.36
C GLU A 357 -23.23 5.98 -19.65
N LYS A 358 -22.37 5.08 -20.11
CA LYS A 358 -22.73 3.68 -20.35
C LYS A 358 -23.02 2.92 -19.05
N GLN A 359 -22.23 3.14 -18.02
CA GLN A 359 -22.31 2.41 -16.74
C GLN A 359 -23.44 2.92 -15.84
N PHE A 360 -23.66 4.24 -15.85
CA PHE A 360 -24.59 4.95 -14.98
C PHE A 360 -25.49 5.87 -15.81
N PRO A 361 -26.33 5.33 -16.72
CA PRO A 361 -27.10 6.15 -17.67
C PRO A 361 -28.07 7.13 -17.01
N ASN A 362 -28.45 6.89 -15.75
CA ASN A 362 -29.33 7.75 -14.97
C ASN A 362 -28.63 8.34 -13.73
N GLY A 363 -27.30 8.24 -13.65
CA GLY A 363 -26.54 8.50 -12.42
C GLY A 363 -26.51 7.29 -11.49
N ILE A 364 -26.22 7.53 -10.20
CA ILE A 364 -26.18 6.50 -9.15
C ILE A 364 -27.33 6.77 -8.19
N GLU A 365 -28.15 5.75 -7.92
CA GLU A 365 -29.20 5.85 -6.91
C GLU A 365 -28.62 5.87 -5.49
N SER A 366 -29.35 6.48 -4.55
CA SER A 366 -29.02 6.41 -3.13
C SER A 366 -29.23 5.00 -2.57
N HIS A 367 -28.19 4.43 -1.97
CA HIS A 367 -28.25 3.12 -1.32
C HIS A 367 -28.12 3.17 0.20
N GLY A 368 -27.59 4.27 0.76
CA GLY A 368 -27.35 4.42 2.18
C GLY A 368 -26.06 3.77 2.68
N THR A 369 -25.61 4.21 3.85
CA THR A 369 -24.31 3.83 4.43
C THR A 369 -24.27 2.35 4.83
N ASP A 370 -25.35 1.83 5.43
CA ASP A 370 -25.39 0.45 5.92
C ASP A 370 -25.34 -0.56 4.79
N ALA A 371 -26.03 -0.28 3.67
CA ALA A 371 -25.97 -1.12 2.48
C ALA A 371 -24.53 -1.19 1.93
N LEU A 372 -23.84 -0.05 1.85
CA LEU A 372 -22.44 0.00 1.38
C LEU A 372 -21.52 -0.79 2.31
N ARG A 373 -21.62 -0.60 3.63
CA ARG A 373 -20.80 -1.31 4.63
C ARG A 373 -21.06 -2.81 4.60
N PHE A 374 -22.33 -3.22 4.53
CA PHE A 374 -22.70 -4.64 4.48
C PHE A 374 -22.22 -5.29 3.17
N THR A 375 -22.32 -4.58 2.06
CA THR A 375 -21.78 -5.03 0.76
C THR A 375 -20.29 -5.27 0.85
N LEU A 376 -19.52 -4.31 1.38
CA LEU A 376 -18.08 -4.44 1.54
C LEU A 376 -17.71 -5.56 2.51
N ALA A 377 -18.42 -5.73 3.62
CA ALA A 377 -18.20 -6.83 4.56
C ALA A 377 -18.44 -8.19 3.89
N ALA A 378 -19.56 -8.35 3.17
CA ALA A 378 -19.90 -9.57 2.43
C ALA A 378 -18.93 -9.87 1.28
N LEU A 379 -18.29 -8.84 0.72
CA LEU A 379 -17.29 -8.97 -0.35
C LEU A 379 -15.85 -9.11 0.18
N ALA A 380 -15.60 -8.84 1.46
CA ALA A 380 -14.28 -8.89 2.10
C ALA A 380 -13.81 -10.34 2.35
N SER A 381 -13.98 -11.21 1.36
CA SER A 381 -13.36 -12.54 1.36
C SER A 381 -11.84 -12.42 1.33
N THR A 382 -11.14 -13.48 1.74
CA THR A 382 -9.67 -13.54 1.85
C THR A 382 -8.92 -13.51 0.50
N GLY A 383 -9.60 -13.15 -0.59
CA GLY A 383 -9.02 -12.98 -1.92
C GLY A 383 -8.16 -11.72 -2.03
N ARG A 384 -7.32 -11.67 -3.06
CA ARG A 384 -6.51 -10.46 -3.36
C ARG A 384 -7.36 -9.31 -3.87
N ASP A 385 -8.45 -9.58 -4.59
CA ASP A 385 -9.23 -8.54 -5.26
C ASP A 385 -10.70 -8.61 -4.87
N ILE A 386 -11.32 -7.45 -4.71
CA ILE A 386 -12.75 -7.27 -4.48
C ILE A 386 -13.34 -6.68 -5.75
N ASN A 387 -14.05 -7.49 -6.54
CA ASN A 387 -14.75 -6.99 -7.71
C ASN A 387 -16.01 -6.26 -7.25
N TRP A 388 -16.02 -4.94 -7.44
CA TRP A 388 -17.16 -4.12 -7.05
C TRP A 388 -18.36 -4.40 -7.96
N ASP A 389 -19.54 -4.56 -7.37
CA ASP A 389 -20.79 -4.84 -8.08
C ASP A 389 -21.95 -4.02 -7.50
N MET A 390 -22.44 -3.05 -8.28
CA MET A 390 -23.57 -2.20 -7.90
C MET A 390 -24.87 -2.99 -7.68
N LYS A 391 -25.05 -4.14 -8.35
CA LYS A 391 -26.25 -4.97 -8.13
C LYS A 391 -26.25 -5.62 -6.75
N ARG A 392 -25.06 -5.97 -6.24
CA ARG A 392 -24.94 -6.45 -4.85
C ARG A 392 -25.27 -5.34 -3.86
N LEU A 393 -24.83 -4.11 -4.11
CA LEU A 393 -25.19 -2.95 -3.29
C LEU A 393 -26.71 -2.75 -3.24
N GLU A 394 -27.40 -2.82 -4.40
CA GLU A 394 -28.86 -2.76 -4.48
C GLU A 394 -29.52 -3.89 -3.66
N GLY A 395 -29.01 -5.12 -3.79
CA GLY A 395 -29.48 -6.27 -3.01
C GLY A 395 -29.39 -6.03 -1.50
N TYR A 396 -28.29 -5.45 -1.02
CA TYR A 396 -28.11 -5.17 0.41
C TYR A 396 -28.85 -3.94 0.90
N ARG A 397 -29.15 -2.96 0.05
CA ARG A 397 -30.15 -1.91 0.35
C ARG A 397 -31.52 -2.53 0.61
N ASN A 398 -31.93 -3.49 -0.22
CA ASN A 398 -33.19 -4.22 -0.03
C ASN A 398 -33.18 -5.05 1.27
N PHE A 399 -32.02 -5.62 1.64
CA PHE A 399 -31.83 -6.28 2.93
C PHE A 399 -32.04 -5.34 4.12
N CYS A 400 -31.42 -4.17 4.12
CA CYS A 400 -31.63 -3.16 5.16
C CYS A 400 -33.13 -2.79 5.27
N ASN A 401 -33.83 -2.64 4.15
CA ASN A 401 -35.27 -2.38 4.14
C ASN A 401 -36.08 -3.57 4.70
N LYS A 402 -35.70 -4.81 4.40
CA LYS A 402 -36.34 -6.02 4.96
C LYS A 402 -36.19 -6.04 6.48
N LEU A 403 -34.99 -5.76 7.01
CA LEU A 403 -34.74 -5.64 8.45
C LEU A 403 -35.58 -4.52 9.08
N TRP A 404 -35.68 -3.36 8.44
CA TRP A 404 -36.55 -2.26 8.91
C TRP A 404 -38.03 -2.68 9.00
N ASN A 405 -38.55 -3.37 7.98
CA ASN A 405 -39.92 -3.87 7.99
C ASN A 405 -40.16 -4.92 9.08
N ALA A 406 -39.18 -5.81 9.31
CA ALA A 406 -39.23 -6.78 10.41
C ALA A 406 -39.28 -6.08 11.77
N SER A 407 -38.41 -5.10 12.01
CA SER A 407 -38.42 -4.28 13.22
C SER A 407 -39.77 -3.58 13.43
N ARG A 408 -40.33 -2.99 12.37
CA ARG A 408 -41.64 -2.34 12.42
C ARG A 408 -42.75 -3.32 12.79
N PHE A 409 -42.74 -4.53 12.22
CA PHE A 409 -43.71 -5.57 12.57
C PHE A 409 -43.61 -5.94 14.06
N VAL A 410 -42.41 -6.16 14.58
CA VAL A 410 -42.21 -6.49 16.00
C VAL A 410 -42.72 -5.35 16.89
N LEU A 411 -42.26 -4.13 16.66
CA LEU A 411 -42.64 -2.96 17.48
C LEU A 411 -44.16 -2.76 17.51
N MET A 412 -44.82 -2.82 16.34
CA MET A 412 -46.28 -2.69 16.26
C MET A 412 -47.05 -3.72 17.09
N ASN A 413 -46.46 -4.90 17.34
CA ASN A 413 -47.07 -6.00 18.07
C ASN A 413 -46.67 -6.06 19.55
N THR A 414 -45.68 -5.26 19.97
CA THR A 414 -45.06 -5.33 21.31
C THR A 414 -45.10 -3.99 22.06
N GLU A 415 -45.17 -2.87 21.37
CA GLU A 415 -45.27 -1.54 21.98
C GLU A 415 -46.56 -1.42 22.81
N ASP A 416 -46.42 -0.92 24.04
CA ASP A 416 -47.48 -0.84 25.05
C ASP A 416 -48.15 -2.19 25.40
N GLN A 417 -47.52 -3.32 25.07
CA GLN A 417 -48.01 -4.65 25.38
C GLN A 417 -47.20 -5.32 26.48
N ASP A 418 -47.85 -6.24 27.22
CA ASP A 418 -47.14 -7.13 28.14
C ASP A 418 -46.31 -8.16 27.34
N CYS A 419 -44.98 -8.01 27.43
CA CYS A 419 -43.99 -8.85 26.76
C CYS A 419 -43.26 -9.79 27.74
N GLY A 420 -43.80 -9.99 28.96
CA GLY A 420 -43.32 -11.01 29.90
C GLY A 420 -42.00 -10.73 30.62
N PHE A 421 -41.40 -9.54 30.45
CA PHE A 421 -40.16 -9.15 31.15
C PHE A 421 -40.37 -8.82 32.64
N ASN A 422 -41.61 -8.56 33.07
CA ASN A 422 -41.97 -8.31 34.47
C ASN A 422 -42.51 -9.56 35.18
N GLY A 423 -42.29 -10.75 34.62
CA GLY A 423 -42.87 -12.01 35.09
C GLY A 423 -44.28 -12.29 34.53
N GLY A 424 -44.95 -13.29 35.10
CA GLY A 424 -46.26 -13.79 34.61
C GLY A 424 -46.15 -15.11 33.85
N GLU A 425 -47.29 -15.77 33.66
CA GLU A 425 -47.36 -17.05 32.93
C GLU A 425 -47.08 -16.83 31.44
N MET A 426 -46.16 -17.60 30.86
CA MET A 426 -45.79 -17.54 29.46
C MET A 426 -45.82 -18.93 28.84
N THR A 427 -46.46 -19.05 27.69
CA THR A 427 -46.50 -20.28 26.91
C THR A 427 -45.81 -20.06 25.59
N LEU A 428 -44.61 -20.65 25.43
CA LEU A 428 -43.88 -20.61 24.16
C LEU A 428 -44.42 -21.66 23.19
N SER A 429 -44.81 -21.21 22.00
CA SER A 429 -45.20 -22.07 20.88
C SER A 429 -44.01 -22.89 20.37
N LEU A 430 -44.28 -23.86 19.49
CA LEU A 430 -43.20 -24.60 18.82
C LEU A 430 -42.32 -23.65 17.98
N ALA A 431 -42.92 -22.66 17.32
CA ALA A 431 -42.19 -21.67 16.51
C ALA A 431 -41.27 -20.81 17.38
N ASP A 432 -41.72 -20.38 18.56
CA ASP A 432 -40.92 -19.58 19.51
C ASP A 432 -39.70 -20.36 20.00
N ARG A 433 -39.90 -21.62 20.39
CA ARG A 433 -38.81 -22.49 20.86
C ARG A 433 -37.81 -22.77 19.74
N TRP A 434 -38.31 -22.99 18.52
CA TRP A 434 -37.48 -23.23 17.35
C TRP A 434 -36.60 -22.02 17.02
N ILE A 435 -37.19 -20.82 16.90
CA ILE A 435 -36.39 -19.64 16.52
C ILE A 435 -35.35 -19.28 17.58
N LEU A 436 -35.65 -19.48 18.87
CA LEU A 436 -34.67 -19.27 19.95
C LEU A 436 -33.49 -20.26 19.85
N ALA A 437 -33.75 -21.50 19.44
CA ALA A 437 -32.69 -22.49 19.23
C ALA A 437 -31.83 -22.12 18.01
N GLU A 438 -32.45 -21.78 16.88
CA GLU A 438 -31.75 -21.35 15.66
C GLU A 438 -30.96 -20.06 15.87
N PHE A 439 -31.52 -19.09 16.60
CA PHE A 439 -30.84 -17.85 16.93
C PHE A 439 -29.57 -18.10 17.75
N ASN A 440 -29.61 -18.99 18.76
CA ASN A 440 -28.43 -19.34 19.53
C ASN A 440 -27.34 -20.03 18.67
N GLN A 441 -27.74 -20.89 17.72
CA GLN A 441 -26.79 -21.49 16.77
C GLN A 441 -26.18 -20.43 15.85
N THR A 442 -26.99 -19.48 15.39
CA THR A 442 -26.58 -18.36 14.54
C THR A 442 -25.58 -17.47 15.27
N VAL A 443 -25.85 -17.09 16.52
CA VAL A 443 -24.93 -16.28 17.35
C VAL A 443 -23.59 -16.98 17.51
N LYS A 444 -23.59 -18.31 17.74
CA LYS A 444 -22.35 -19.09 17.83
C LYS A 444 -21.56 -19.03 16.52
N ALA A 445 -22.20 -19.35 15.39
CA ALA A 445 -21.54 -19.36 14.09
C ALA A 445 -21.04 -17.96 13.67
N PHE A 446 -21.81 -16.91 14.00
CA PHE A 446 -21.43 -15.52 13.75
C PHE A 446 -20.20 -15.12 14.56
N ARG A 447 -20.14 -15.48 15.86
CA ARG A 447 -18.95 -15.24 16.70
C ARG A 447 -17.73 -15.98 16.17
N ASP A 448 -17.87 -17.26 15.79
CA ASP A 448 -16.77 -18.03 15.20
C ASP A 448 -16.23 -17.37 13.92
N ALA A 449 -17.12 -16.78 13.10
CA ALA A 449 -16.73 -16.04 11.89
C ALA A 449 -15.99 -14.73 12.22
N LEU A 450 -16.43 -13.98 13.25
CA LEU A 450 -15.75 -12.77 13.70
C LEU A 450 -14.36 -13.07 14.28
N ASP A 451 -14.26 -14.08 15.14
CA ASP A 451 -13.00 -14.49 15.79
C ASP A 451 -11.96 -14.99 14.77
N SER A 452 -12.43 -15.48 13.62
CA SER A 452 -11.59 -15.91 12.49
C SER A 452 -11.40 -14.85 11.40
N TYR A 453 -11.83 -13.61 11.64
CA TYR A 453 -11.78 -12.49 10.68
C TYR A 453 -12.48 -12.78 9.34
N ARG A 454 -13.46 -13.69 9.33
CA ARG A 454 -14.28 -14.04 8.16
C ARG A 454 -15.55 -13.19 8.12
N PHE A 455 -15.37 -11.88 7.92
CA PHE A 455 -16.47 -10.92 7.83
C PHE A 455 -17.43 -11.20 6.67
N ASP A 456 -16.94 -11.82 5.60
CA ASP A 456 -17.75 -12.31 4.48
C ASP A 456 -18.72 -13.41 4.91
N ILE A 457 -18.24 -14.37 5.72
CA ILE A 457 -19.08 -15.42 6.31
C ILE A 457 -20.04 -14.81 7.34
N ALA A 458 -19.56 -13.91 8.20
CA ALA A 458 -20.37 -13.27 9.22
C ALA A 458 -21.57 -12.52 8.59
N ALA A 459 -21.34 -11.76 7.51
CA ALA A 459 -22.40 -11.09 6.76
C ALA A 459 -23.39 -12.09 6.14
N GLY A 460 -22.89 -13.19 5.56
CA GLY A 460 -23.74 -14.25 5.02
C GLY A 460 -24.64 -14.90 6.08
N ILE A 461 -24.10 -15.22 7.26
CA ILE A 461 -24.86 -15.78 8.38
C ILE A 461 -25.99 -14.85 8.81
N LEU A 462 -25.70 -13.54 8.97
CA LEU A 462 -26.70 -12.55 9.34
C LEU A 462 -27.80 -12.41 8.30
N TYR A 463 -27.43 -12.38 7.01
CA TYR A 463 -28.40 -12.30 5.93
C TYR A 463 -29.33 -13.51 5.94
N GLU A 464 -28.78 -14.72 5.99
CA GLU A 464 -29.52 -15.98 5.99
C GLU A 464 -30.48 -16.07 7.18
N PHE A 465 -30.01 -15.78 8.40
CA PHE A 465 -30.88 -15.83 9.58
C PHE A 465 -31.99 -14.77 9.50
N THR A 466 -31.62 -13.52 9.23
CA THR A 466 -32.59 -12.41 9.23
C THR A 466 -33.65 -12.61 8.17
N TRP A 467 -33.25 -12.87 6.93
CA TRP A 467 -34.17 -12.93 5.80
C TRP A 467 -34.93 -14.25 5.81
N ASN A 468 -34.20 -15.36 5.77
CA ASN A 468 -34.78 -16.66 5.46
C ASN A 468 -35.40 -17.31 6.69
N GLN A 469 -34.87 -17.11 7.89
CA GLN A 469 -35.40 -17.77 9.09
C GLN A 469 -36.34 -16.85 9.90
N PHE A 470 -35.86 -15.66 10.26
CA PHE A 470 -36.63 -14.74 11.09
C PHE A 470 -37.81 -14.16 10.31
N CYS A 471 -37.56 -13.52 9.17
CA CYS A 471 -38.63 -12.87 8.42
C CYS A 471 -39.55 -13.86 7.69
N ASP A 472 -38.99 -14.75 6.88
CA ASP A 472 -39.81 -15.58 5.97
C ASP A 472 -40.52 -16.74 6.70
N TRP A 473 -39.98 -17.22 7.83
CA TRP A 473 -40.62 -18.26 8.65
C TRP A 473 -41.18 -17.72 9.97
N TYR A 474 -40.33 -17.23 10.88
CA TYR A 474 -40.79 -16.99 12.26
C TYR A 474 -41.86 -15.89 12.34
N LEU A 475 -41.67 -14.75 11.67
CA LEU A 475 -42.68 -13.68 11.67
C LEU A 475 -44.02 -14.15 11.09
N GLU A 476 -44.00 -14.99 10.05
CA GLU A 476 -45.22 -15.56 9.46
C GLU A 476 -45.90 -16.58 10.41
N LEU A 477 -45.12 -17.42 11.07
CA LEU A 477 -45.60 -18.41 12.04
C LEU A 477 -46.08 -17.78 13.36
N ALA A 478 -45.63 -16.57 13.70
CA ALA A 478 -46.09 -15.81 14.86
C ALA A 478 -47.47 -15.17 14.63
N LYS A 479 -47.84 -14.82 13.40
CA LYS A 479 -49.11 -14.12 13.08
C LYS A 479 -50.37 -14.84 13.58
N PRO A 480 -50.53 -16.17 13.44
CA PRO A 480 -51.69 -16.87 13.99
C PRO A 480 -51.86 -16.69 15.50
N VAL A 481 -50.75 -16.74 16.27
CA VAL A 481 -50.78 -16.52 17.72
C VAL A 481 -51.13 -15.05 18.02
N MET A 482 -50.55 -14.11 17.26
CA MET A 482 -50.86 -12.68 17.42
C MET A 482 -52.32 -12.32 17.12
N ASN A 483 -53.02 -13.09 16.27
CA ASN A 483 -54.40 -12.84 15.85
C ASN A 483 -55.48 -13.55 16.71
N GLY A 484 -55.10 -14.33 17.72
CA GLY A 484 -56.11 -15.04 18.52
C GLY A 484 -55.58 -16.01 19.59
N GLY A 485 -54.30 -15.94 19.96
CA GLY A 485 -53.73 -16.72 21.05
C GLY A 485 -54.23 -16.28 22.43
N SER A 486 -54.06 -17.16 23.42
CA SER A 486 -54.30 -16.82 24.83
C SER A 486 -53.32 -15.76 25.33
N GLU A 487 -53.64 -15.08 26.45
CA GLU A 487 -52.76 -14.07 27.03
C GLU A 487 -51.34 -14.61 27.32
N ALA A 488 -51.22 -15.86 27.79
CA ALA A 488 -49.94 -16.51 28.04
C ALA A 488 -49.14 -16.79 26.76
N GLU A 489 -49.81 -17.17 25.67
CA GLU A 489 -49.18 -17.41 24.35
C GLU A 489 -48.76 -16.10 23.67
N LEU A 490 -49.60 -15.06 23.75
CA LEU A 490 -49.28 -13.71 23.28
C LEU A 490 -48.06 -13.15 24.02
N ARG A 491 -48.03 -13.27 25.35
CA ARG A 491 -46.90 -12.85 26.18
C ARG A 491 -45.61 -13.58 25.77
N GLY A 492 -45.69 -14.91 25.59
CA GLY A 492 -44.55 -15.73 25.14
C GLY A 492 -44.02 -15.38 23.75
N THR A 493 -44.92 -15.15 22.79
CA THR A 493 -44.56 -14.78 21.41
C THR A 493 -43.94 -13.39 21.37
N ARG A 494 -44.51 -12.40 22.07
CA ARG A 494 -43.97 -11.03 22.18
C ARG A 494 -42.59 -11.00 22.83
N ASN A 495 -42.41 -11.78 23.91
CA ASN A 495 -41.12 -11.93 24.56
C ASN A 495 -40.05 -12.44 23.57
N THR A 496 -40.40 -13.47 22.80
CA THR A 496 -39.50 -14.07 21.82
C THR A 496 -39.19 -13.13 20.66
N LEU A 497 -40.19 -12.43 20.11
CA LEU A 497 -40.01 -11.40 19.06
C LEU A 497 -39.03 -10.30 19.49
N ILE A 498 -39.19 -9.75 20.70
CA ILE A 498 -38.27 -8.73 21.23
C ILE A 498 -36.88 -9.34 21.44
N THR A 499 -36.79 -10.51 22.08
CA THR A 499 -35.50 -11.13 22.41
C THR A 499 -34.67 -11.41 21.16
N VAL A 500 -35.29 -11.96 20.11
CA VAL A 500 -34.61 -12.27 18.85
C VAL A 500 -34.28 -11.00 18.08
N LEU A 501 -35.21 -10.02 17.99
CA LEU A 501 -34.94 -8.77 17.28
C LEU A 501 -33.83 -7.95 17.96
N GLU A 502 -33.90 -7.78 19.28
CA GLU A 502 -32.87 -7.08 20.05
C GLU A 502 -31.51 -7.76 19.89
N GLY A 503 -31.48 -9.09 19.99
CA GLY A 503 -30.28 -9.88 19.78
C GLY A 503 -29.73 -9.77 18.36
N LEU A 504 -30.59 -9.63 17.35
CA LEU A 504 -30.20 -9.49 15.95
C LEU A 504 -29.64 -8.09 15.63
N LEU A 505 -30.13 -7.05 16.31
CA LEU A 505 -29.68 -5.66 16.12
C LEU A 505 -28.37 -5.36 16.87
N ARG A 506 -27.94 -6.22 17.79
CA ARG A 506 -26.66 -6.16 18.52
C ARG A 506 -25.57 -6.89 17.74
#